data_AF-A0A9D7RE38-F1
#
_entry.id   AF-A0A9D7RE38-F1
#
_cell.length_a   1.000
_cell.length_b   1.000
_cell.length_c   1.000
_cell.angle_alpha   90.00
_cell.angle_beta   90.00
_cell.angle_gamma   90.00
#
_symmetry.space_group_name_H-M   'P 1'
#
loop_
_entity.id
_entity.type
_entity.pdbx_description
1 polymer ?
#
loop_
_entity_poly.entity_id
_entity_poly.type
_entity_poly.pdbx_seq_one_letter_code
_entity_poly.pdbx_strand_id
1 'polypeptide(L)'
;MRNLHLTALWCGLSTLLLAPFLTFSQATTTPVATTSTAISWFDQMMLEDSVGALEIRLETDLKLLMRGKADEKYQAAVIKYKNKAGEEKTYNAEVKARGKTRKDICLHPPIKLKIKKVDLTAEGYSTHNEMKIVWECKPSGAFEQFIYKEYLAYRLYNLITPASFRAKLVKINLVDSKNPEKITEKIGFIVEDEEQVEERLETTMMEERPKDTKQFARAHFLNFVLYEYMIGNTDWAFGNSHNARFFEHNTTKKVIPVPYDFDYSGLVNAPYAVPHESIPIAKCSGTLL
;
A
#
# COMPACT_ATOMS: atom_id res chain seq x y z
N MET A 1 2.81 69.28 -74.71
CA MET A 1 2.75 68.97 -76.16
C MET A 1 2.75 67.46 -76.33
N ARG A 2 1.77 66.93 -77.09
CA ARG A 2 1.58 65.54 -77.55
C ARG A 2 1.31 64.48 -76.46
N ASN A 3 0.06 63.98 -76.35
CA ASN A 3 -0.57 62.88 -77.12
C ASN A 3 0.04 61.51 -76.78
N LEU A 4 -0.66 60.38 -76.67
CA LEU A 4 -2.06 59.95 -76.62
C LEU A 4 -1.94 58.40 -76.64
N HIS A 5 -2.86 57.68 -75.99
CA HIS A 5 -3.16 56.25 -76.20
C HIS A 5 -2.12 55.20 -75.74
N LEU A 6 -2.45 53.94 -75.43
CA LEU A 6 -3.55 53.08 -75.89
C LEU A 6 -3.78 51.93 -74.87
N THR A 7 -5.02 51.49 -74.75
CA THR A 7 -5.59 50.14 -74.50
C THR A 7 -4.64 48.94 -74.73
N ALA A 8 -4.81 47.71 -74.27
CA ALA A 8 -5.75 46.90 -73.47
C ALA A 8 -5.11 45.49 -73.41
N LEU A 9 -5.46 44.61 -72.46
CA LEU A 9 -5.89 43.23 -72.77
C LEU A 9 -6.23 42.43 -71.49
N TRP A 10 -7.39 41.80 -71.55
CA TRP A 10 -7.93 40.81 -70.63
C TRP A 10 -7.07 39.54 -70.53
N CYS A 11 -7.00 38.97 -69.33
CA CYS A 11 -7.13 37.52 -69.16
C CYS A 11 -7.78 37.27 -67.80
N GLY A 12 -9.03 36.80 -67.80
CA GLY A 12 -9.68 36.26 -66.61
C GLY A 12 -9.37 34.77 -66.47
N LEU A 13 -9.41 34.26 -65.23
CA LEU A 13 -9.89 32.94 -64.82
C LEU A 13 -9.72 32.88 -63.28
N SER A 14 -10.80 33.04 -62.52
CA SER A 14 -11.58 31.97 -61.89
C SER A 14 -10.91 31.36 -60.64
N THR A 15 -11.51 31.68 -59.49
CA THR A 15 -11.84 30.77 -58.38
C THR A 15 -10.78 29.76 -57.87
N LEU A 16 -10.31 29.96 -56.64
CA LEU A 16 -10.59 29.03 -55.51
C LEU A 16 -10.05 29.65 -54.21
N LEU A 17 -10.95 30.05 -53.32
CA LEU A 17 -10.65 30.32 -51.91
C LEU A 17 -10.48 28.97 -51.20
N LEU A 18 -9.24 28.57 -50.89
CA LEU A 18 -9.00 27.49 -49.93
C LEU A 18 -9.25 28.02 -48.51
N ALA A 19 -10.47 27.80 -48.00
CA ALA A 19 -10.73 27.81 -46.58
C ALA A 19 -10.31 26.44 -45.99
N PRO A 20 -9.54 26.38 -44.90
CA PRO A 20 -9.27 25.11 -44.24
C PRO A 20 -10.54 24.70 -43.48
N PHE A 21 -11.25 23.70 -44.02
CA PHE A 21 -12.26 22.98 -43.27
C PHE A 21 -11.55 22.17 -42.17
N LEU A 22 -11.47 22.74 -40.97
CA LEU A 22 -11.23 21.98 -39.74
C LEU A 22 -12.48 21.14 -39.46
N THR A 23 -12.48 19.91 -39.97
CA THR A 23 -13.44 18.89 -39.53
C THR A 23 -13.06 18.46 -38.12
N PHE A 24 -13.71 19.06 -37.11
CA PHE A 24 -13.73 18.48 -35.79
C PHE A 24 -14.52 17.17 -35.87
N SER A 25 -13.79 16.05 -35.96
CA SER A 25 -14.36 14.74 -35.65
C SER A 25 -14.71 14.75 -34.17
N GLN A 26 -16.00 14.87 -33.85
CA GLN A 26 -16.48 14.56 -32.51
C GLN A 26 -16.33 13.05 -32.33
N ALA A 27 -15.27 12.65 -31.63
CA ALA A 27 -15.20 11.31 -31.07
C ALA A 27 -16.37 11.18 -30.08
N THR A 28 -17.38 10.41 -30.47
CA THR A 28 -18.42 9.96 -29.55
C THR A 28 -17.76 9.04 -28.53
N THR A 29 -17.33 9.61 -27.42
CA THR A 29 -16.99 8.85 -26.23
C THR A 29 -18.27 8.22 -25.72
N THR A 30 -18.48 6.95 -26.05
CA THR A 30 -19.41 6.10 -25.32
C THR A 30 -19.00 6.16 -23.84
N PRO A 31 -19.92 6.50 -22.92
CA PRO A 31 -19.61 6.40 -21.51
C PRO A 31 -19.40 4.92 -21.23
N VAL A 32 -18.15 4.54 -21.01
CA VAL A 32 -17.83 3.29 -20.33
C VAL A 32 -18.56 3.39 -19.00
N ALA A 33 -19.46 2.45 -18.76
CA ALA A 33 -20.13 2.34 -17.47
C ALA A 33 -19.03 2.10 -16.42
N THR A 34 -18.65 3.17 -15.73
CA THR A 34 -17.82 3.08 -14.54
C THR A 34 -18.70 2.43 -13.49
N THR A 35 -18.62 1.11 -13.37
CA THR A 35 -18.98 0.44 -12.12
C THR A 35 -18.05 1.06 -11.08
N SER A 36 -18.49 2.12 -10.41
CA SER A 36 -17.75 2.69 -9.30
C SER A 36 -17.76 1.65 -8.20
N THR A 37 -16.76 0.77 -8.17
CA THR A 37 -16.52 -0.08 -7.01
C THR A 37 -16.35 0.84 -5.82
N ALA A 38 -17.16 0.60 -4.79
CA ALA A 38 -17.07 1.36 -3.54
C ALA A 38 -15.61 1.33 -3.05
N ILE A 39 -15.08 2.47 -2.61
CA ILE A 39 -13.74 2.51 -2.04
C ILE A 39 -13.67 1.63 -0.79
N SER A 40 -12.51 1.07 -0.48
CA SER A 40 -12.33 0.35 0.78
C SER A 40 -12.23 1.31 1.98
N TRP A 41 -12.41 0.77 3.18
CA TRP A 41 -12.11 1.52 4.42
C TRP A 41 -10.66 2.01 4.46
N PHE A 42 -9.72 1.18 3.99
CA PHE A 42 -8.31 1.55 3.94
C PHE A 42 -8.05 2.68 2.93
N ASP A 43 -8.73 2.71 1.78
CA ASP A 43 -8.67 3.84 0.85
C ASP A 43 -9.13 5.13 1.52
N GLN A 44 -10.23 5.07 2.27
CA GLN A 44 -10.68 6.22 3.06
C GLN A 44 -9.57 6.68 4.04
N MET A 45 -8.92 5.76 4.75
CA MET A 45 -7.83 6.13 5.67
C MET A 45 -6.64 6.78 4.95
N MET A 46 -6.34 6.34 3.73
CA MET A 46 -5.31 6.97 2.91
C MET A 46 -5.69 8.41 2.56
N LEU A 47 -6.98 8.68 2.32
CA LEU A 47 -7.51 10.02 2.05
C LEU A 47 -7.62 10.92 3.28
N GLU A 48 -7.64 10.37 4.50
CA GLU A 48 -7.63 11.15 5.74
C GLU A 48 -6.29 11.93 5.90
N ASP A 49 -6.25 13.16 5.41
CA ASP A 49 -5.17 14.12 5.66
C ASP A 49 -5.10 14.46 7.14
N SER A 50 -4.00 14.05 7.76
CA SER A 50 -3.62 14.48 9.10
C SER A 50 -2.23 15.10 9.00
N VAL A 51 -2.02 16.25 9.66
CA VAL A 51 -0.67 16.76 9.89
C VAL A 51 0.00 15.80 10.87
N GLY A 52 0.73 14.81 10.35
CA GLY A 52 1.33 13.74 11.14
C GLY A 52 0.67 12.37 10.93
N ALA A 53 0.54 11.60 12.01
CA ALA A 53 -0.06 10.27 11.97
C ALA A 53 -1.57 10.33 12.26
N LEU A 54 -2.37 9.52 11.58
CA LEU A 54 -3.81 9.42 11.84
C LEU A 54 -4.03 8.82 13.23
N GLU A 55 -4.80 9.48 14.09
CA GLU A 55 -5.13 8.96 15.41
C GLU A 55 -6.27 7.93 15.32
N ILE A 56 -6.02 6.73 15.83
CA ILE A 56 -7.01 5.66 15.97
C ILE A 56 -7.08 5.19 17.42
N ARG A 57 -8.26 4.80 17.87
CA ARG A 57 -8.46 4.10 19.15
C ARG A 57 -8.74 2.64 18.84
N LEU A 58 -7.99 1.73 19.47
CA LEU A 58 -8.21 0.29 19.38
C LEU A 58 -8.49 -0.25 20.77
N GLU A 59 -9.70 -0.74 20.96
CA GLU A 59 -10.18 -1.30 22.23
C GLU A 59 -10.36 -2.81 22.11
N THR A 60 -9.74 -3.56 23.02
CA THR A 60 -9.84 -5.03 23.07
C THR A 60 -9.35 -5.56 24.41
N ASP A 61 -9.49 -6.85 24.70
CA ASP A 61 -8.84 -7.49 25.85
C ASP A 61 -7.34 -7.65 25.58
N LEU A 62 -6.56 -6.62 25.94
CA LEU A 62 -5.12 -6.59 25.64
C LEU A 62 -4.37 -7.73 26.32
N LYS A 63 -4.79 -8.12 27.53
CA LYS A 63 -4.16 -9.22 28.27
C LYS A 63 -4.37 -10.55 27.56
N LEU A 64 -5.58 -10.80 27.07
CA LEU A 64 -5.87 -11.98 26.27
C LEU A 64 -5.08 -11.98 24.97
N LEU A 65 -5.02 -10.85 24.25
CA LEU A 65 -4.31 -10.74 22.97
C LEU A 65 -2.81 -11.02 23.12
N MET A 66 -2.19 -10.47 24.17
CA MET A 66 -0.75 -10.62 24.38
C MET A 66 -0.37 -12.01 24.93
N ARG A 67 -1.21 -12.62 25.78
CA ARG A 67 -0.96 -13.96 26.32
C ARG A 67 -1.30 -15.06 25.33
N GLY A 68 -2.37 -14.89 24.55
CA GLY A 68 -2.84 -15.82 23.53
C GLY A 68 -2.20 -15.60 22.15
N LYS A 69 -1.11 -14.83 22.06
CA LYS A 69 -0.48 -14.48 20.77
C LYS A 69 -0.10 -15.71 19.94
N ALA A 70 0.27 -16.81 20.58
CA ALA A 70 0.63 -18.07 19.91
C ALA A 70 -0.57 -18.75 19.22
N ASP A 71 -1.79 -18.58 19.75
CA ASP A 71 -2.98 -19.29 19.31
C ASP A 71 -3.56 -18.78 17.99
N GLU A 72 -3.18 -17.56 17.58
CA GLU A 72 -3.70 -16.88 16.38
C GLU A 72 -5.23 -16.84 16.28
N LYS A 73 -5.90 -16.77 17.44
CA LYS A 73 -7.36 -16.68 17.51
C LYS A 73 -7.81 -15.23 17.46
N TYR A 74 -8.84 -15.00 16.68
CA TYR A 74 -9.54 -13.71 16.68
C TYR A 74 -10.27 -13.52 18.01
N GLN A 75 -10.20 -12.30 18.52
CA GLN A 75 -10.98 -11.82 19.66
C GLN A 75 -11.66 -10.51 19.29
N ALA A 76 -12.76 -10.19 19.97
CA ALA A 76 -13.52 -8.97 19.72
C ALA A 76 -12.67 -7.71 19.96
N ALA A 77 -12.87 -6.71 19.11
CA ALA A 77 -12.28 -5.39 19.23
C ALA A 77 -13.24 -4.31 18.72
N VAL A 78 -12.95 -3.06 19.08
CA VAL A 78 -13.60 -1.88 18.51
C VAL A 78 -12.51 -0.94 18.03
N ILE A 79 -12.62 -0.48 16.78
CA ILE A 79 -11.76 0.55 16.23
C ILE A 79 -12.56 1.85 16.08
N LYS A 80 -11.95 2.95 16.50
CA LYS A 80 -12.50 4.28 16.30
C LYS A 80 -11.47 5.22 15.70
N TYR A 81 -11.93 6.19 14.93
CA TYR A 81 -11.11 7.31 14.50
C TYR A 81 -11.98 8.53 14.27
N LYS A 82 -11.36 9.71 14.23
CA LYS A 82 -12.04 10.97 13.90
C LYS A 82 -11.74 11.31 12.44
N ASN A 83 -12.76 11.46 11.61
CA ASN A 83 -12.58 11.83 10.20
C ASN A 83 -12.24 13.32 10.04
N LYS A 84 -11.90 13.75 8.81
CA LYS A 84 -11.67 15.18 8.49
C LYS A 84 -12.80 16.13 8.90
N ALA A 85 -14.06 15.67 8.88
CA ALA A 85 -15.21 16.47 9.32
C ALA A 85 -15.32 16.60 10.84
N GLY A 86 -14.48 15.88 11.58
CA GLY A 86 -14.48 15.85 13.04
C GLY A 86 -15.47 14.88 13.65
N GLU A 87 -16.06 13.99 12.86
CA GLU A 87 -17.00 12.97 13.32
C GLU A 87 -16.24 11.74 13.84
N GLU A 88 -16.66 11.21 14.98
CA GLU A 88 -16.15 9.93 15.48
C GLU A 88 -16.81 8.78 14.71
N LYS A 89 -16.00 8.02 13.98
CA LYS A 89 -16.41 6.80 13.29
C LYS A 89 -16.03 5.60 14.16
N THR A 90 -16.97 4.68 14.34
CA THR A 90 -16.79 3.48 15.19
C THR A 90 -17.11 2.23 14.40
N TYR A 91 -16.25 1.23 14.48
CA TYR A 91 -16.44 -0.05 13.82
C TYR A 91 -16.17 -1.20 14.80
N ASN A 92 -17.09 -2.16 14.81
CA ASN A 92 -16.87 -3.45 15.43
C ASN A 92 -15.86 -4.24 14.60
N ALA A 93 -14.93 -4.88 15.28
CA ALA A 93 -13.86 -5.61 14.64
C ALA A 93 -13.48 -6.86 15.44
N GLU A 94 -12.55 -7.61 14.87
CA GLU A 94 -11.82 -8.66 15.53
C GLU A 94 -10.32 -8.44 15.32
N VAL A 95 -9.52 -8.83 16.30
CA VAL A 95 -8.06 -8.76 16.21
C VAL A 95 -7.43 -10.08 16.60
N LYS A 96 -6.29 -10.40 16.00
CA LYS A 96 -5.42 -11.49 16.44
C LYS A 96 -3.95 -11.11 16.27
N ALA A 97 -3.07 -11.69 17.08
CA ALA A 97 -1.64 -11.62 16.82
C ALA A 97 -1.27 -12.34 15.52
N ARG A 98 -0.24 -11.85 14.84
CA ARG A 98 0.33 -12.46 13.62
C ARG A 98 1.86 -12.38 13.62
N GLY A 99 2.46 -13.09 12.65
CA GLY A 99 3.89 -13.11 12.40
C GLY A 99 4.55 -14.34 13.01
N LYS A 100 5.63 -14.84 12.42
CA LYS A 100 6.31 -16.05 12.91
C LYS A 100 7.25 -15.69 14.06
N THR A 101 8.37 -15.06 13.75
CA THR A 101 9.42 -14.71 14.73
C THR A 101 8.94 -13.66 15.74
N ARG A 102 8.27 -12.59 15.28
CA ARG A 102 7.84 -11.48 16.16
C ARG A 102 6.85 -11.95 17.25
N LYS A 103 6.08 -13.02 17.04
CA LYS A 103 5.24 -13.60 18.10
C LYS A 103 6.06 -14.12 19.29
N ASP A 104 7.22 -14.69 19.04
CA ASP A 104 8.04 -15.28 20.09
C ASP A 104 8.88 -14.23 20.82
N ILE A 105 9.44 -13.26 20.07
CA ILE A 105 10.41 -12.31 20.62
C ILE A 105 9.81 -10.96 21.05
N CYS A 106 8.63 -10.58 20.54
CA CYS A 106 8.02 -9.28 20.84
C CYS A 106 7.05 -9.35 22.00
N LEU A 107 7.02 -8.24 22.76
CA LEU A 107 5.94 -7.99 23.70
C LEU A 107 4.66 -7.69 22.92
N HIS A 108 4.75 -6.84 21.89
CA HIS A 108 3.63 -6.53 20.99
C HIS A 108 3.95 -7.06 19.58
N PRO A 109 3.48 -8.26 19.21
CA PRO A 109 3.57 -8.69 17.82
C PRO A 109 2.63 -7.84 16.94
N PRO A 110 2.88 -7.74 15.63
CA PRO A 110 1.90 -7.18 14.71
C PRO A 110 0.57 -7.92 14.82
N ILE A 111 -0.52 -7.24 14.50
CA ILE A 111 -1.87 -7.82 14.57
C ILE A 111 -2.55 -7.81 13.20
N LYS A 112 -3.45 -8.76 13.01
CA LYS A 112 -4.42 -8.72 11.92
C LYS A 112 -5.72 -8.14 12.47
N LEU A 113 -6.18 -7.05 11.87
CA LEU A 113 -7.46 -6.41 12.13
C LEU A 113 -8.48 -6.93 11.13
N LYS A 114 -9.68 -7.24 11.59
CA LYS A 114 -10.81 -7.66 10.77
C LYS A 114 -12.04 -6.86 11.14
N ILE A 115 -12.39 -5.85 10.36
CA ILE A 115 -13.60 -5.05 10.58
C ILE A 115 -14.83 -5.86 10.17
N LYS A 116 -15.96 -5.71 10.87
CA LYS A 116 -17.19 -6.39 10.46
C LYS A 116 -17.69 -5.80 9.15
N LYS A 117 -17.94 -6.66 8.15
CA LYS A 117 -18.40 -6.25 6.82
C LYS A 117 -19.69 -5.42 6.87
N VAL A 118 -20.60 -5.70 7.80
CA VAL A 118 -21.85 -4.95 7.98
C VAL A 118 -21.58 -3.47 8.30
N ASP A 119 -20.61 -3.18 9.17
CA ASP A 119 -20.23 -1.80 9.52
C ASP A 119 -19.56 -1.09 8.33
N LEU A 120 -18.81 -1.82 7.51
CA LEU A 120 -18.22 -1.27 6.28
C LEU A 120 -19.29 -0.90 5.25
N THR A 121 -20.21 -1.81 4.97
CA THR A 121 -21.28 -1.59 3.99
C THR A 121 -22.28 -0.53 4.43
N ALA A 122 -22.51 -0.37 5.74
CA ALA A 122 -23.36 0.68 6.28
C ALA A 122 -22.78 2.09 6.02
N GLU A 123 -21.45 2.19 5.90
CA GLU A 123 -20.71 3.41 5.55
C GLU A 123 -20.45 3.53 4.04
N GLY A 124 -20.97 2.60 3.24
CA GLY A 124 -20.81 2.61 1.78
C GLY A 124 -19.42 2.18 1.30
N TYR A 125 -18.62 1.51 2.13
CA TYR A 125 -17.32 0.94 1.73
C TYR A 125 -17.46 -0.44 1.11
N SER A 126 -16.44 -0.87 0.36
CA SER A 126 -16.32 -2.26 -0.09
C SER A 126 -16.15 -3.23 1.08
N THR A 127 -16.30 -4.53 0.79
CA THR A 127 -16.22 -5.59 1.80
C THR A 127 -14.80 -6.01 2.15
N HIS A 128 -13.77 -5.32 1.64
CA HIS A 128 -12.37 -5.49 2.04
C HIS A 128 -12.22 -5.09 3.50
N ASN A 129 -12.06 -6.09 4.35
CA ASN A 129 -12.27 -5.92 5.78
C ASN A 129 -11.11 -6.37 6.65
N GLU A 130 -10.05 -6.91 6.06
CA GLU A 130 -8.86 -7.34 6.76
C GLU A 130 -7.73 -6.37 6.47
N MET A 131 -6.92 -6.03 7.49
CA MET A 131 -5.66 -5.29 7.32
C MET A 131 -4.64 -5.74 8.37
N LYS A 132 -3.38 -5.35 8.17
CA LYS A 132 -2.30 -5.62 9.12
C LYS A 132 -1.95 -4.32 9.85
N ILE A 133 -1.84 -4.37 11.18
CA ILE A 133 -1.28 -3.27 11.97
C ILE A 133 0.08 -3.71 12.49
N VAL A 134 1.11 -2.94 12.13
CA VAL A 134 2.49 -3.13 12.58
C VAL A 134 2.80 -2.01 13.58
N TRP A 135 3.34 -2.37 14.74
CA TRP A 135 3.65 -1.44 15.82
C TRP A 135 4.90 -1.90 16.58
N GLU A 136 5.38 -1.07 17.50
CA GLU A 136 6.63 -1.32 18.23
C GLU A 136 6.63 -2.65 19.01
N CYS A 137 7.61 -3.50 18.69
CA CYS A 137 7.82 -4.80 19.31
C CYS A 137 8.00 -4.73 20.84
N LYS A 138 8.63 -3.65 21.34
CA LYS A 138 8.85 -3.35 22.76
C LYS A 138 8.66 -1.84 22.99
N PRO A 139 8.15 -1.40 24.16
CA PRO A 139 7.89 0.02 24.44
C PRO A 139 9.21 0.76 24.72
N SER A 140 9.84 1.27 23.67
CA SER A 140 11.06 2.07 23.78
C SER A 140 11.29 2.90 22.52
N GLY A 141 11.90 4.08 22.67
CA GLY A 141 12.14 4.98 21.54
C GLY A 141 12.93 4.34 20.39
N ALA A 142 13.85 3.42 20.67
CA ALA A 142 14.57 2.69 19.61
C ALA A 142 13.64 1.82 18.75
N PHE A 143 12.71 1.11 19.38
CA PHE A 143 11.74 0.28 18.64
C PHE A 143 10.70 1.11 17.90
N GLU A 144 10.34 2.28 18.42
CA GLU A 144 9.53 3.26 17.70
C GLU A 144 10.22 3.74 16.41
N GLN A 145 11.53 4.01 16.45
CA GLN A 145 12.30 4.39 15.25
C GLN A 145 12.30 3.30 14.18
N PHE A 146 12.30 2.01 14.56
CA PHE A 146 12.19 0.92 13.58
C PHE A 146 10.83 0.93 12.86
N ILE A 147 9.74 1.30 13.55
CA ILE A 147 8.42 1.43 12.93
C ILE A 147 8.40 2.54 11.90
N TYR A 148 8.98 3.70 12.20
CA TYR A 148 9.11 4.78 11.23
C TYR A 148 9.93 4.35 10.01
N LYS A 149 11.05 3.66 10.21
CA LYS A 149 11.89 3.17 9.11
C LYS A 149 11.18 2.13 8.25
N GLU A 150 10.50 1.17 8.86
CA GLU A 150 9.73 0.14 8.15
C GLU A 150 8.58 0.78 7.35
N TYR A 151 7.87 1.73 7.95
CA TYR A 151 6.86 2.54 7.26
C TYR A 151 7.44 3.32 6.08
N LEU A 152 8.61 3.96 6.26
CA LEU A 152 9.29 4.69 5.19
C LEU A 152 9.72 3.76 4.06
N ALA A 153 10.09 2.51 4.34
CA ALA A 153 10.37 1.53 3.30
C ALA A 153 9.12 1.27 2.43
N TYR A 154 7.92 1.13 3.01
CA TYR A 154 6.71 1.07 2.18
C TYR A 154 6.53 2.32 1.32
N ARG A 155 6.68 3.51 1.92
CA ARG A 155 6.50 4.80 1.23
C ARG A 155 7.50 5.02 0.09
N LEU A 156 8.77 4.64 0.27
CA LEU A 156 9.79 4.74 -0.76
C LEU A 156 9.45 3.85 -1.96
N TYR A 157 9.01 2.61 -1.73
CA TYR A 157 8.61 1.74 -2.83
C TYR A 157 7.36 2.25 -3.56
N ASN A 158 6.40 2.86 -2.85
CA ASN A 158 5.24 3.49 -3.48
C ASN A 158 5.61 4.62 -4.45
N LEU A 159 6.74 5.31 -4.24
CA LEU A 159 7.24 6.34 -5.17
C LEU A 159 7.84 5.74 -6.45
N ILE A 160 8.37 4.51 -6.37
CA ILE A 160 8.97 3.81 -7.50
C ILE A 160 7.88 3.21 -8.40
N THR A 161 6.83 2.67 -7.80
CA THR A 161 5.78 1.96 -8.54
C THR A 161 4.45 1.92 -7.78
N PRO A 162 3.31 2.10 -8.49
CA PRO A 162 1.99 1.85 -7.90
C PRO A 162 1.77 0.35 -7.63
N ALA A 163 2.51 -0.56 -8.28
CA ALA A 163 2.49 -1.99 -7.99
C ALA A 163 3.25 -2.31 -6.68
N SER A 164 2.67 -1.88 -5.57
CA SER A 164 3.24 -1.89 -4.22
C SER A 164 2.13 -2.04 -3.18
N PHE A 165 2.43 -2.53 -1.97
CA PHE A 165 1.52 -2.37 -0.84
C PHE A 165 1.57 -0.92 -0.35
N ARG A 166 0.41 -0.33 -0.10
CA ARG A 166 0.31 0.98 0.57
C ARG A 166 0.37 0.82 2.08
N ALA A 167 0.86 1.85 2.76
CA ALA A 167 0.88 1.91 4.22
C ALA A 167 0.43 3.28 4.73
N LYS A 168 -0.28 3.29 5.86
CA LYS A 168 -0.73 4.50 6.58
C LYS A 168 -0.15 4.53 7.99
N LEU A 169 0.64 5.55 8.30
CA LEU A 169 1.14 5.78 9.66
C LEU A 169 -0.02 6.20 10.58
N VAL A 170 -0.07 5.61 11.77
CA VAL A 170 -1.11 5.84 12.76
C VAL A 170 -0.54 6.01 14.16
N LYS A 171 -1.17 6.88 14.95
CA LYS A 171 -1.02 6.91 16.41
C LYS A 171 -2.17 6.12 17.00
N ILE A 172 -1.84 5.11 17.78
CA ILE A 172 -2.78 4.10 18.27
C ILE A 172 -2.97 4.30 19.76
N ASN A 173 -4.18 4.71 20.14
CA ASN A 173 -4.63 4.77 21.52
C ASN A 173 -5.17 3.39 21.89
N LEU A 174 -4.30 2.52 22.45
CA LEU A 174 -4.67 1.18 22.90
C LEU A 174 -5.42 1.25 24.23
N VAL A 175 -6.55 0.57 24.28
CA VAL A 175 -7.45 0.56 25.43
C VAL A 175 -7.75 -0.88 25.81
N ASP A 176 -7.54 -1.20 27.07
CA ASP A 176 -7.95 -2.50 27.61
C ASP A 176 -9.46 -2.46 27.91
N SER A 177 -10.23 -3.33 27.26
CA SER A 177 -11.68 -3.48 27.54
C SER A 177 -11.98 -3.82 29.01
N LYS A 178 -11.00 -4.35 29.75
CA LYS A 178 -11.10 -4.64 31.19
C LYS A 178 -10.64 -3.48 32.08
N ASN A 179 -10.02 -2.46 31.51
CA ASN A 179 -9.56 -1.26 32.22
C ASN A 179 -9.57 -0.03 31.27
N PRO A 180 -10.76 0.50 30.94
CA PRO A 180 -10.93 1.49 29.88
C PRO A 180 -10.29 2.86 30.17
N GLU A 181 -10.02 3.15 31.45
CA GLU A 181 -9.34 4.37 31.91
C GLU A 181 -7.86 4.39 31.52
N LYS A 182 -7.25 3.21 31.33
CA LYS A 182 -5.85 3.10 30.95
C LYS A 182 -5.68 3.13 29.44
N ILE A 183 -5.31 4.30 28.93
CA ILE A 183 -4.96 4.50 27.53
C ILE A 183 -3.45 4.41 27.38
N THR A 184 -2.98 3.55 26.47
CA THR A 184 -1.55 3.43 26.12
C THR A 184 -1.36 3.89 24.68
N GLU A 185 -0.61 4.97 24.50
CA GLU A 185 -0.27 5.45 23.16
C GLU A 185 0.85 4.59 22.55
N LYS A 186 0.73 4.35 21.24
CA LYS A 186 1.67 3.59 20.41
C LYS A 186 1.78 4.27 19.06
N ILE A 187 2.95 4.16 18.43
CA ILE A 187 3.09 4.43 17.00
C ILE A 187 3.05 3.10 16.24
N GLY A 188 2.35 3.12 15.11
CA GLY A 188 2.24 1.99 14.21
C GLY A 188 1.91 2.43 12.79
N PHE A 189 1.71 1.47 11.90
CA PHE A 189 1.16 1.70 10.58
C PHE A 189 0.22 0.56 10.19
N ILE A 190 -0.78 0.90 9.38
CA ILE A 190 -1.69 -0.05 8.74
C ILE A 190 -1.14 -0.36 7.36
N VAL A 191 -1.08 -1.63 6.98
CA VAL A 191 -0.68 -2.08 5.64
C VAL A 191 -1.91 -2.56 4.88
N GLU A 192 -2.00 -2.16 3.62
CA GLU A 192 -2.99 -2.64 2.65
C GLU A 192 -2.99 -4.18 2.58
N ASP A 193 -4.18 -4.78 2.48
CA ASP A 193 -4.32 -6.23 2.34
C ASP A 193 -4.18 -6.70 0.90
N GLU A 194 -3.81 -7.96 0.72
CA GLU A 194 -3.60 -8.58 -0.58
C GLU A 194 -4.84 -8.46 -1.49
N GLU A 195 -6.06 -8.66 -0.97
CA GLU A 195 -7.30 -8.56 -1.77
C GLU A 195 -7.50 -7.15 -2.38
N GLN A 196 -7.03 -6.13 -1.67
CA GLN A 196 -7.09 -4.74 -2.16
C GLN A 196 -6.04 -4.46 -3.24
N VAL A 197 -4.86 -5.07 -3.12
CA VAL A 197 -3.82 -4.99 -4.15
C VAL A 197 -4.28 -5.70 -5.43
N GLU A 198 -4.93 -6.86 -5.28
CA GLU A 198 -5.54 -7.59 -6.39
C GLU A 198 -6.50 -6.71 -7.19
N GLU A 199 -7.47 -6.09 -6.50
CA GLU A 199 -8.45 -5.21 -7.15
C GLU A 199 -7.79 -4.00 -7.80
N ARG A 200 -6.90 -3.30 -7.08
CA ARG A 200 -6.26 -2.08 -7.57
C ARG A 200 -5.33 -2.30 -8.76
N LEU A 201 -4.74 -3.48 -8.88
CA LEU A 201 -3.81 -3.83 -9.96
C LEU A 201 -4.43 -4.75 -11.02
N GLU A 202 -5.73 -5.06 -10.93
CA GLU A 202 -6.41 -6.03 -11.80
C GLU A 202 -5.66 -7.37 -11.88
N THR A 203 -5.29 -7.90 -10.71
CA THR A 203 -4.47 -9.10 -10.58
C THR A 203 -5.12 -10.13 -9.68
N THR A 204 -4.59 -11.35 -9.71
CA THR A 204 -4.89 -12.42 -8.75
C THR A 204 -3.60 -12.84 -8.06
N MET A 205 -3.61 -12.94 -6.74
CA MET A 205 -2.49 -13.39 -5.93
C MET A 205 -2.22 -14.87 -6.21
N MET A 206 -0.95 -15.19 -6.40
CA MET A 206 -0.50 -16.56 -6.59
C MET A 206 -0.18 -17.20 -5.25
N GLU A 207 -0.70 -18.40 -5.01
CA GLU A 207 -0.31 -19.22 -3.85
C GLU A 207 1.11 -19.78 -4.01
N GLU A 208 1.47 -20.19 -5.23
CA GLU A 208 2.81 -20.66 -5.57
C GLU A 208 3.63 -19.55 -6.22
N ARG A 209 4.95 -19.55 -5.94
CA ARG A 209 5.86 -18.66 -6.64
C ARG A 209 5.99 -19.02 -8.12
N PRO A 210 6.30 -18.02 -8.98
CA PRO A 210 6.70 -18.29 -10.35
C PRO A 210 7.93 -19.19 -10.41
N LYS A 211 7.89 -20.15 -11.35
CA LYS A 211 8.95 -21.15 -11.56
C LYS A 211 10.02 -20.67 -12.55
N ASP A 212 9.69 -19.70 -13.41
CA ASP A 212 10.58 -19.13 -14.40
C ASP A 212 10.52 -17.59 -14.37
N THR A 213 11.70 -16.98 -14.36
CA THR A 213 11.90 -15.52 -14.50
C THR A 213 11.18 -14.90 -15.70
N LYS A 214 10.91 -15.66 -16.78
CA LYS A 214 10.19 -15.18 -17.97
C LYS A 214 8.70 -14.88 -17.72
N GLN A 215 8.14 -15.41 -16.63
CA GLN A 215 6.75 -15.18 -16.23
C GLN A 215 6.55 -13.75 -15.73
N PHE A 216 7.61 -13.11 -15.23
CA PHE A 216 7.50 -11.77 -14.68
C PHE A 216 7.31 -10.71 -15.77
N ALA A 217 6.54 -9.68 -15.43
CA ALA A 217 6.60 -8.40 -16.11
C ALA A 217 7.96 -7.75 -15.79
N ARG A 218 8.82 -7.63 -16.81
CA ARG A 218 10.24 -7.27 -16.65
C ARG A 218 10.46 -5.98 -15.85
N ALA A 219 9.68 -4.92 -16.12
CA ALA A 219 9.83 -3.65 -15.42
C ALA A 219 9.54 -3.78 -13.92
N HIS A 220 8.45 -4.44 -13.54
CA HIS A 220 8.10 -4.68 -12.13
C HIS A 220 9.14 -5.54 -11.42
N PHE A 221 9.66 -6.58 -12.09
CA PHE A 221 10.71 -7.42 -11.53
C PHE A 221 12.02 -6.64 -11.31
N LEU A 222 12.44 -5.79 -12.25
CA LEU A 222 13.64 -4.97 -12.08
C LEU A 222 13.48 -3.95 -10.95
N ASN A 223 12.32 -3.29 -10.84
CA ASN A 223 12.03 -2.37 -9.73
C ASN A 223 12.08 -3.10 -8.38
N PHE A 224 11.50 -4.29 -8.30
CA PHE A 224 11.53 -5.13 -7.10
C PHE A 224 12.97 -5.48 -6.70
N VAL A 225 13.76 -6.05 -7.60
CA VAL A 225 15.13 -6.50 -7.30
C VAL A 225 16.03 -5.32 -6.92
N LEU A 226 15.95 -4.22 -7.67
CA LEU A 226 16.75 -3.03 -7.39
C LEU A 226 16.37 -2.43 -6.04
N TYR A 227 15.08 -2.36 -5.74
CA TYR A 227 14.61 -1.80 -4.48
C TYR A 227 15.07 -2.63 -3.27
N GLU A 228 14.89 -3.94 -3.32
CA GLU A 228 15.31 -4.83 -2.24
C GLU A 228 16.83 -4.76 -2.00
N TYR A 229 17.61 -4.61 -3.08
CA TYR A 229 19.05 -4.35 -2.99
C TYR A 229 19.34 -3.00 -2.30
N MET A 230 18.66 -1.93 -2.70
CA MET A 230 18.88 -0.57 -2.17
C MET A 230 18.61 -0.47 -0.67
N ILE A 231 17.60 -1.16 -0.16
CA ILE A 231 17.28 -1.17 1.27
C ILE A 231 18.08 -2.20 2.07
N GLY A 232 18.96 -2.96 1.40
CA GLY A 232 19.74 -4.03 2.02
C GLY A 232 18.86 -5.13 2.60
N ASN A 233 17.77 -5.51 1.92
CA ASN A 233 16.93 -6.61 2.36
C ASN A 233 17.55 -7.95 1.94
N THR A 234 17.93 -8.74 2.94
CA THR A 234 18.58 -10.03 2.76
C THR A 234 17.64 -11.20 3.01
N ASP A 235 16.41 -10.93 3.47
CA ASP A 235 15.40 -11.93 3.82
C ASP A 235 14.41 -12.20 2.67
N TRP A 236 14.84 -11.92 1.44
CA TRP A 236 14.17 -12.37 0.22
C TRP A 236 15.16 -13.15 -0.64
N ALA A 237 14.69 -14.25 -1.22
CA ALA A 237 15.41 -14.98 -2.25
C ALA A 237 14.39 -15.54 -3.24
N PHE A 238 14.76 -15.58 -4.52
CA PHE A 238 13.90 -16.14 -5.58
C PHE A 238 13.41 -17.56 -5.26
N GLY A 239 14.22 -18.34 -4.53
CA GLY A 239 13.91 -19.70 -4.13
C GLY A 239 12.92 -19.83 -2.96
N ASN A 240 12.85 -18.86 -2.05
CA ASN A 240 12.15 -18.98 -0.77
C ASN A 240 10.84 -18.20 -0.66
N SER A 241 10.49 -17.27 -1.56
CA SER A 241 9.24 -16.46 -1.49
C SER A 241 9.04 -15.65 -0.20
N HIS A 242 10.01 -15.63 0.70
CA HIS A 242 9.93 -14.85 1.93
C HIS A 242 9.91 -13.36 1.56
N ASN A 243 9.06 -12.60 2.27
CA ASN A 243 8.91 -11.15 2.15
C ASN A 243 8.53 -10.65 0.73
N ALA A 244 7.99 -11.54 -0.10
CA ALA A 244 7.42 -11.20 -1.40
C ALA A 244 6.02 -11.80 -1.59
N ARG A 245 5.17 -11.07 -2.30
CA ARG A 245 3.90 -11.55 -2.86
C ARG A 245 3.95 -11.48 -4.38
N PHE A 246 3.31 -12.44 -5.02
CA PHE A 246 3.29 -12.55 -6.47
C PHE A 246 1.85 -12.43 -6.94
N PHE A 247 1.63 -11.51 -7.88
CA PHE A 247 0.31 -11.21 -8.43
C PHE A 247 0.35 -11.45 -9.94
N GLU A 248 -0.49 -12.35 -10.44
CA GLU A 248 -0.66 -12.55 -11.88
C GLU A 248 -1.68 -11.55 -12.42
N HIS A 249 -1.28 -10.74 -13.41
CA HIS A 249 -2.18 -9.80 -14.05
C HIS A 249 -3.27 -10.52 -14.85
N ASN A 250 -4.54 -10.15 -14.64
CA ASN A 250 -5.69 -10.92 -15.12
C ASN A 250 -5.72 -11.06 -16.65
N THR A 251 -5.35 -10.01 -17.39
CA THR A 251 -5.23 -10.02 -18.86
C THR A 251 -3.86 -10.44 -19.40
N THR A 252 -2.76 -9.79 -18.99
CA THR A 252 -1.44 -10.06 -19.60
C THR A 252 -0.81 -11.38 -19.17
N LYS A 253 -1.31 -11.99 -18.09
CA LYS A 253 -0.76 -13.21 -17.49
C LYS A 253 0.70 -13.09 -17.07
N LYS A 254 1.19 -11.85 -16.95
CA LYS A 254 2.51 -11.55 -16.41
C LYS A 254 2.43 -11.39 -14.91
N VAL A 255 3.47 -11.86 -14.25
CA VAL A 255 3.59 -11.81 -12.79
C VAL A 255 4.25 -10.52 -12.35
N ILE A 256 3.67 -9.91 -11.32
CA ILE A 256 4.14 -8.70 -10.66
C ILE A 256 4.60 -9.11 -9.25
N PRO A 257 5.90 -9.01 -8.94
CA PRO A 257 6.41 -9.22 -7.59
C PRO A 257 6.24 -7.94 -6.77
N VAL A 258 5.73 -8.08 -5.55
CA VAL A 258 5.53 -6.98 -4.63
C VAL A 258 6.22 -7.31 -3.29
N PRO A 259 7.18 -6.50 -2.83
CA PRO A 259 7.89 -6.74 -1.59
C PRO A 259 7.07 -6.27 -0.39
N TYR A 260 7.22 -6.93 0.75
CA TYR A 260 6.53 -6.60 2.01
C TYR A 260 7.32 -7.14 3.21
N ASP A 261 7.03 -6.68 4.43
CA ASP A 261 7.72 -7.09 5.67
C ASP A 261 9.21 -6.66 5.65
N PHE A 262 9.44 -5.35 5.80
CA PHE A 262 10.77 -4.75 5.60
C PHE A 262 11.61 -4.69 6.89
N ASP A 263 11.16 -5.26 8.01
CA ASP A 263 11.89 -5.21 9.29
C ASP A 263 13.28 -5.86 9.25
N TYR A 264 13.46 -6.87 8.40
CA TYR A 264 14.76 -7.54 8.21
C TYR A 264 15.72 -6.79 7.29
N SER A 265 15.32 -5.64 6.74
CA SER A 265 16.17 -4.83 5.87
C SER A 265 17.25 -4.06 6.62
N GLY A 266 18.38 -3.82 5.94
CA GLY A 266 19.44 -2.93 6.42
C GLY A 266 18.97 -1.50 6.66
N LEU A 267 17.96 -1.02 5.91
CA LEU A 267 17.32 0.27 6.11
C LEU A 267 16.66 0.39 7.49
N VAL A 268 15.95 -0.66 7.93
CA VAL A 268 15.32 -0.68 9.26
C VAL A 268 16.37 -0.90 10.34
N ASN A 269 17.31 -1.83 10.11
CA ASN A 269 18.37 -2.19 11.06
C ASN A 269 17.79 -2.60 12.43
N ALA A 270 16.76 -3.45 12.43
CA ALA A 270 16.20 -3.98 13.65
C ALA A 270 17.21 -4.92 14.35
N PRO A 271 17.33 -4.90 15.69
CA PRO A 271 18.37 -5.65 16.41
C PRO A 271 18.16 -7.16 16.36
N TYR A 272 16.98 -7.62 15.93
CA TYR A 272 16.63 -9.02 15.76
C TYR A 272 16.77 -9.50 14.31
N ALA A 273 17.06 -8.61 13.36
CA ALA A 273 17.27 -8.98 11.97
C ALA A 273 18.63 -9.66 11.81
N VAL A 274 18.62 -10.86 11.24
CA VAL A 274 19.83 -11.64 10.93
C VAL A 274 19.91 -11.89 9.42
N PRO A 275 21.09 -11.78 8.80
CA PRO A 275 21.25 -12.11 7.39
C PRO A 275 20.88 -13.56 7.10
N HIS A 276 20.43 -13.81 5.87
CA HIS A 276 20.25 -15.17 5.40
C HIS A 276 21.59 -15.91 5.40
N GLU A 277 21.61 -17.15 5.89
CA GLU A 277 22.83 -17.94 6.12
C GLU A 277 23.70 -18.14 4.87
N SER A 278 23.09 -18.05 3.68
CA SER A 278 23.79 -18.18 2.40
C SER A 278 24.60 -16.96 1.98
N ILE A 279 24.49 -15.83 2.70
CA ILE A 279 25.14 -14.56 2.34
C ILE A 279 26.33 -14.33 3.31
N PRO A 280 27.55 -14.04 2.81
CA PRO A 280 28.75 -13.92 3.64
C PRO A 280 28.83 -12.56 4.35
N ILE A 281 27.76 -12.16 5.03
CA ILE A 281 27.69 -10.92 5.81
C ILE A 281 27.29 -11.25 7.25
N ALA A 282 27.91 -10.58 8.22
CA ALA A 282 27.69 -10.89 9.64
C ALA A 282 26.42 -10.22 10.21
N LYS A 283 25.92 -9.16 9.56
CA LYS A 283 24.77 -8.35 9.99
C LYS A 283 24.07 -7.74 8.77
N CYS A 284 22.74 -7.52 8.87
CA CYS A 284 21.97 -6.83 7.81
C CYS A 284 22.37 -5.35 7.68
N SER A 285 23.08 -4.81 8.68
CA SER A 285 23.60 -3.45 8.69
C SER A 285 25.11 -3.42 8.89
N GLY A 286 25.75 -2.46 8.21
CA GLY A 286 27.03 -1.89 8.61
C GLY A 286 26.79 -0.47 9.13
N THR A 287 27.63 0.01 10.05
CA THR A 287 27.71 1.44 10.32
C THR A 287 28.14 2.12 9.02
N LEU A 288 27.20 2.70 8.29
CA LEU A 288 27.51 3.75 7.32
C LEU A 288 27.89 4.96 8.17
N LEU A 289 29.18 5.08 8.47
CA LEU A 289 29.79 6.28 9.04
C LEU A 289 29.67 7.44 8.05
#